data_AF-A0AAD6BQE2-F1
#
_entry.id   AF-A0AAD6BQE2-F1
#
_cell.length_a   1.000
_cell.length_b   1.000
_cell.length_c   1.000
_cell.angle_alpha   90.00
_cell.angle_beta   90.00
_cell.angle_gamma   90.00
#
_symmetry.space_group_name_H-M   'P 1'
#
loop_
_entity.id
_entity.type
_entity.pdbx_description
1 polymer ?
#
loop_
_entity_poly.entity_id
_entity_poly.type
_entity_poly.pdbx_seq_one_letter_code
_entity_poly.pdbx_strand_id
1 'polypeptide(L)'
;MQWSLFVLILMGQCSFFTCHLYEDVERLTNSSQTTDAWIGLHSISSTERSWHWSLPGVEFEESETEWGTGEPNNKGGNPENCVAIKENKEWNDSHCSKTYKRFICYNATGQEKYHVSRDKVILIKESKTWDEALTYCREKHHDLVSITDSHQQRWVEKRAKMADTEFVWLGMRYTCTLDLWFWVSDRLVCYDKWAQQETAECGMAAVMKRDGEWHKKADNEKFHFICAK
;
A
#
# COMPACT_ATOMS: atom_id res chain seq x y z
N MET A 1 43.60 19.98 -26.09
CA MET A 1 43.30 18.60 -26.53
C MET A 1 42.62 17.92 -25.34
N GLN A 2 41.29 17.97 -25.12
CA GLN A 2 40.18 17.48 -25.97
C GLN A 2 40.53 16.08 -26.50
N TRP A 3 39.88 15.00 -26.04
CA TRP A 3 38.47 14.73 -26.31
C TRP A 3 37.64 14.23 -25.12
N SER A 4 36.36 14.62 -25.16
CA SER A 4 35.23 14.15 -24.39
C SER A 4 34.84 12.72 -24.75
N LEU A 5 34.24 11.98 -23.80
CA LEU A 5 33.11 11.11 -24.11
C LEU A 5 31.93 11.50 -23.22
N PHE A 6 30.94 12.09 -23.86
CA PHE A 6 29.60 12.25 -23.33
C PHE A 6 28.89 10.88 -23.37
N VAL A 7 28.25 10.49 -22.27
CA VAL A 7 27.06 9.65 -22.33
C VAL A 7 25.96 10.42 -21.59
N LEU A 8 25.22 11.20 -22.37
CA LEU A 8 23.86 11.61 -22.04
C LEU A 8 22.97 10.36 -22.08
N ILE A 9 22.41 9.96 -20.95
CA ILE A 9 21.13 9.24 -20.93
C ILE A 9 20.12 10.22 -20.35
N LEU A 10 19.54 11.02 -21.25
CA LEU A 10 18.28 11.72 -21.01
C LEU A 10 17.14 10.70 -21.16
N MET A 11 16.16 10.82 -20.26
CA MET A 11 14.77 10.34 -20.40
C MET A 11 14.58 8.82 -20.55
N GLY A 12 13.99 8.21 -19.52
CA GLY A 12 13.45 6.86 -19.61
C GLY A 12 12.91 6.43 -18.27
N GLN A 13 11.61 6.67 -18.08
CA GLN A 13 10.82 6.25 -16.93
C GLN A 13 11.15 4.80 -16.54
N CYS A 14 11.50 4.57 -15.28
CA CYS A 14 11.26 3.26 -14.67
C CYS A 14 9.78 3.23 -14.27
N SER A 15 8.92 3.04 -15.26
CA SER A 15 7.52 2.68 -15.05
C SER A 15 7.45 1.17 -15.14
N PHE A 16 7.25 0.50 -14.01
CA PHE A 16 6.36 -0.66 -13.82
C PHE A 16 6.39 -0.94 -12.30
N PHE A 17 5.39 -0.40 -11.62
CA PHE A 17 5.02 -0.79 -10.27
C PHE A 17 3.83 -1.75 -10.41
N THR A 18 4.01 -3.03 -10.09
CA THR A 18 2.91 -3.92 -9.74
C THR A 18 2.95 -4.08 -8.23
N CYS A 19 1.90 -3.66 -7.54
CA CYS A 19 1.75 -3.88 -6.11
C CYS A 19 1.31 -5.32 -5.82
N HIS A 20 2.18 -6.25 -6.18
CA HIS A 20 2.23 -7.53 -5.53
C HIS A 20 3.56 -7.56 -4.80
N LEU A 21 3.52 -7.41 -3.47
CA LEU A 21 4.65 -7.76 -2.59
C LEU A 21 5.21 -9.16 -2.92
N TYR A 22 4.41 -10.02 -3.56
CA TYR A 22 4.83 -11.30 -4.10
C TYR A 22 5.81 -11.20 -5.28
N GLU A 23 5.55 -10.35 -6.27
CA GLU A 23 6.40 -10.22 -7.48
C GLU A 23 7.67 -9.39 -7.21
N ASP A 24 7.60 -8.42 -6.31
CA ASP A 24 8.77 -7.62 -5.93
C ASP A 24 9.77 -8.43 -5.09
N VAL A 25 9.29 -9.31 -4.20
CA VAL A 25 10.15 -10.32 -3.53
C VAL A 25 10.70 -11.30 -4.57
N GLU A 26 9.90 -11.75 -5.55
CA GLU A 26 10.39 -12.63 -6.62
C GLU A 26 11.50 -12.02 -7.47
N ARG A 27 11.41 -10.72 -7.79
CA ARG A 27 12.46 -10.00 -8.52
C ARG A 27 13.74 -9.86 -7.69
N LEU A 28 13.61 -9.67 -6.38
CA LEU A 28 14.74 -9.59 -5.45
C LEU A 28 15.41 -10.97 -5.23
N THR A 29 14.62 -12.05 -5.07
CA THR A 29 15.13 -13.41 -4.88
C THR A 29 15.71 -14.00 -6.17
N ASN A 30 15.13 -13.75 -7.35
CA ASN A 30 15.67 -14.24 -8.62
C ASN A 30 16.97 -13.54 -9.05
N SER A 31 17.24 -12.32 -8.56
CA SER A 31 18.52 -11.64 -8.80
C SER A 31 19.67 -12.18 -7.92
N SER A 32 19.33 -12.87 -6.84
CA SER A 32 20.25 -13.33 -5.80
C SER A 32 20.33 -14.86 -5.83
N GLN A 33 21.39 -15.39 -6.43
CA GLN A 33 21.78 -16.77 -6.20
C GLN A 33 21.93 -17.01 -4.67
N THR A 34 20.98 -17.74 -4.09
CA THR A 34 21.07 -18.62 -2.90
C THR A 34 21.70 -18.01 -1.62
N THR A 35 21.09 -17.02 -0.97
CA THR A 35 21.40 -16.68 0.44
C THR A 35 20.25 -15.96 1.14
N ASP A 36 20.05 -16.26 2.43
CA ASP A 36 19.18 -15.49 3.33
C ASP A 36 19.49 -13.98 3.28
N ALA A 37 18.44 -13.16 3.33
CA ALA A 37 18.56 -11.71 3.35
C ALA A 37 17.81 -11.09 4.53
N TRP A 38 18.41 -10.08 5.16
CA TRP A 38 17.78 -9.24 6.15
C TRP A 38 16.64 -8.44 5.53
N ILE A 39 15.51 -8.42 6.24
CA ILE A 39 14.41 -7.49 6.01
C ILE A 39 14.35 -6.48 7.15
N GLY A 40 13.57 -5.42 6.98
CA GLY A 40 13.49 -4.32 7.95
C GLY A 40 12.74 -4.65 9.25
N LEU A 41 12.23 -5.87 9.44
CA LEU A 41 11.47 -6.25 10.63
C LEU A 41 12.41 -6.55 11.80
N HIS A 42 12.17 -5.92 12.95
CA HIS A 42 12.98 -6.12 14.14
C HIS A 42 12.19 -5.98 15.44
N SER A 43 12.67 -6.61 16.52
CA SER A 43 12.17 -6.44 17.87
C SER A 43 13.10 -5.55 18.69
N ILE A 44 12.54 -4.59 19.41
CA ILE A 44 13.32 -3.65 20.23
C ILE A 44 13.58 -4.22 21.62
N SER A 45 12.62 -4.94 22.19
CA SER A 45 12.71 -5.48 23.54
C SER A 45 13.20 -6.93 23.55
N SER A 46 14.07 -7.24 24.52
CA SER A 46 14.59 -8.58 24.79
C SER A 46 13.74 -9.39 25.76
N THR A 47 12.75 -8.76 26.42
CA THR A 47 11.88 -9.39 27.43
C THR A 47 10.45 -9.56 26.96
N GLU A 48 9.94 -8.64 26.14
CA GLU A 48 8.61 -8.68 25.54
C GLU A 48 8.74 -8.44 24.04
N ARG A 49 8.60 -9.51 23.26
CA ARG A 49 8.79 -9.45 21.81
C ARG A 49 7.68 -8.60 21.17
N SER A 50 8.07 -7.49 20.56
CA SER A 50 7.20 -6.62 19.78
C SER A 50 7.91 -6.28 18.48
N TRP A 51 7.27 -6.59 17.36
CA TRP A 51 7.85 -6.43 16.03
C TRP A 51 7.55 -5.04 15.45
N HIS A 52 8.56 -4.44 14.85
CA HIS A 52 8.50 -3.10 14.25
C HIS A 52 9.24 -3.12 12.91
N TRP A 53 8.67 -2.44 11.93
CA TRP A 53 9.38 -2.19 10.67
C TRP A 53 10.37 -1.05 10.85
N SER A 54 11.55 -1.17 10.24
CA SER A 54 12.55 -0.10 10.18
C SER A 54 12.09 1.10 9.34
N LEU A 55 11.00 0.94 8.58
CA LEU A 55 10.38 2.02 7.82
C LEU A 55 9.41 2.80 8.72
N PRO A 56 9.63 4.11 8.95
CA PRO A 56 8.76 4.92 9.80
C PRO A 56 7.32 4.95 9.30
N GLY A 57 6.35 4.85 10.23
CA GLY A 57 4.93 4.97 9.92
C GLY A 57 4.25 3.70 9.39
N VAL A 58 5.00 2.60 9.23
CA VAL A 58 4.42 1.28 8.90
C VAL A 58 4.30 0.46 10.18
N GLU A 59 3.07 0.09 10.53
CA GLU A 59 2.78 -0.77 11.69
C GLU A 59 2.93 -2.26 11.32
N PHE A 60 3.31 -3.09 12.29
CA PHE A 60 3.38 -4.54 12.12
C PHE A 60 1.98 -5.16 12.28
N GLU A 61 1.55 -5.96 11.31
CA GLU A 61 0.30 -6.73 11.38
C GLU A 61 0.62 -8.24 11.36
N GLU A 62 0.21 -8.96 12.40
CA GLU A 62 0.51 -10.39 12.57
C GLU A 62 -0.12 -11.27 11.47
N SER A 63 -1.26 -10.84 10.92
CA SER A 63 -1.95 -11.53 9.82
C SER A 63 -1.22 -11.49 8.48
N GLU A 64 -0.24 -10.60 8.32
CA GLU A 64 0.57 -10.45 7.10
C GLU A 64 1.94 -11.14 7.22
N THR A 65 2.11 -11.98 8.23
CA THR A 65 3.39 -12.64 8.49
C THR A 65 3.56 -13.91 7.67
N GLU A 66 4.78 -14.11 7.18
CA GLU A 66 5.19 -15.30 6.43
C GLU A 66 6.24 -16.09 7.24
N TRP A 67 5.99 -16.28 8.54
CA TRP A 67 6.89 -17.01 9.42
C TRP A 67 7.09 -18.45 8.94
N GLY A 68 8.35 -18.91 8.96
CA GLY A 68 8.64 -20.32 8.77
C GLY A 68 8.00 -21.17 9.87
N THR A 69 7.81 -22.46 9.58
CA THR A 69 7.20 -23.37 10.57
C THR A 69 8.00 -23.37 11.88
N GLY A 70 7.35 -22.94 12.97
CA GLY A 70 7.97 -22.86 14.30
C GLY A 70 8.84 -21.63 14.55
N GLU A 71 8.73 -20.60 13.72
CA GLU A 71 9.32 -19.27 13.92
C GLU A 71 8.24 -18.28 14.42
N PRO A 72 8.62 -17.21 15.14
CA PRO A 72 9.94 -16.92 15.68
C PRO A 72 10.25 -17.73 16.96
N ASN A 73 11.50 -18.18 17.15
CA ASN A 73 11.84 -19.13 18.22
C ASN A 73 13.06 -18.80 19.11
N ASN A 74 13.77 -17.68 18.89
CA ASN A 74 14.99 -17.37 19.66
C ASN A 74 16.00 -18.54 19.70
N LYS A 75 16.31 -19.12 18.55
CA LYS A 75 17.17 -20.30 18.49
C LYS A 75 18.54 -20.01 19.11
N GLY A 76 18.92 -20.81 20.10
CA GLY A 76 20.24 -20.68 20.77
C GLY A 76 20.21 -19.91 22.09
N GLY A 77 19.03 -19.60 22.64
CA GLY A 77 18.88 -19.13 24.02
C GLY A 77 19.18 -17.65 24.25
N ASN A 78 19.50 -16.90 23.19
CA ASN A 78 19.66 -15.46 23.19
C ASN A 78 18.56 -14.82 22.33
N PRO A 79 18.20 -13.54 22.56
CA PRO A 79 17.19 -12.85 21.75
C PRO A 79 17.61 -12.74 20.27
N GLU A 80 16.81 -13.35 19.39
CA GLU A 80 16.95 -13.20 17.94
C GLU A 80 15.99 -12.09 17.49
N ASN A 81 16.48 -10.85 17.52
CA ASN A 81 15.65 -9.65 17.38
C ASN A 81 15.57 -9.07 15.96
N CYS A 82 16.21 -9.68 14.96
CA CYS A 82 16.16 -9.22 13.57
C CYS A 82 15.58 -10.31 12.69
N VAL A 83 14.89 -9.95 11.60
CA VAL A 83 14.24 -10.95 10.74
C VAL A 83 14.94 -11.05 9.40
N ALA A 84 15.18 -12.29 8.98
CA ALA A 84 15.67 -12.60 7.64
C ALA A 84 14.65 -13.41 6.86
N ILE A 85 14.55 -13.14 5.57
CA ILE A 85 13.83 -13.99 4.62
C ILE A 85 14.78 -15.07 4.09
N LYS A 86 14.29 -16.32 4.08
CA LYS A 86 14.97 -17.50 3.53
C LYS A 86 14.71 -17.62 2.03
N GLU A 87 15.43 -18.54 1.38
CA GLU A 87 15.24 -18.87 -0.03
C GLU A 87 13.82 -19.34 -0.37
N ASN A 88 13.18 -20.07 0.55
CA ASN A 88 11.79 -20.52 0.42
C ASN A 88 10.75 -19.43 0.75
N LYS A 89 11.18 -18.15 0.84
CA LYS A 89 10.37 -16.96 1.14
C LYS A 89 9.84 -16.89 2.58
N GLU A 90 10.12 -17.88 3.42
CA GLU A 90 9.73 -17.87 4.83
C GLU A 90 10.63 -16.96 5.68
N TRP A 91 10.06 -16.38 6.73
CA TRP A 91 10.76 -15.51 7.67
C TRP A 91 11.36 -16.31 8.82
N ASN A 92 12.53 -15.88 9.29
CA ASN A 92 13.23 -16.42 10.45
C ASN A 92 13.66 -15.28 11.34
N ASP A 93 13.45 -15.39 12.65
CA ASP A 93 14.14 -14.48 13.55
C ASP A 93 15.60 -14.90 13.67
N SER A 94 16.51 -13.94 13.77
CA SER A 94 17.93 -14.19 13.77
C SER A 94 18.67 -13.17 14.62
N HIS A 95 19.82 -13.59 15.14
CA HIS A 95 20.75 -12.66 15.77
C HIS A 95 21.17 -11.57 14.79
N CYS A 96 20.86 -10.32 15.16
CA CYS A 96 21.19 -9.11 14.40
C CYS A 96 22.69 -8.98 14.08
N SER A 97 23.56 -9.63 14.85
CA SER A 97 25.01 -9.63 14.66
C SER A 97 25.50 -10.57 13.54
N LYS A 98 24.63 -11.36 12.90
CA LYS A 98 25.02 -12.21 11.75
C LYS A 98 25.35 -11.32 10.55
N THR A 99 26.63 -11.26 10.20
CA THR A 99 27.17 -10.36 9.15
C THR A 99 27.20 -10.95 7.74
N TYR A 100 26.90 -12.24 7.58
CA TYR A 100 26.95 -12.92 6.28
C TYR A 100 25.65 -12.84 5.47
N LYS A 101 24.59 -12.25 6.03
CA LYS A 101 23.31 -12.09 5.32
C LYS A 101 23.32 -10.78 4.53
N ARG A 102 22.80 -10.84 3.31
CA ARG A 102 22.55 -9.64 2.50
C ARG A 102 21.40 -8.85 3.12
N PHE A 103 21.11 -7.65 2.66
CA PHE A 103 19.97 -6.87 3.13
C PHE A 103 19.16 -6.34 1.94
N ILE A 104 17.84 -6.31 2.10
CA ILE A 104 16.92 -5.74 1.13
C ILE A 104 16.66 -4.29 1.53
N CYS A 105 16.94 -3.35 0.63
CA CYS A 105 16.59 -1.94 0.82
C CYS A 105 15.32 -1.60 0.07
N TYR A 106 14.42 -0.89 0.74
CA TYR A 106 13.26 -0.25 0.14
C TYR A 106 13.46 1.27 0.18
N ASN A 107 13.33 1.93 -0.98
CA ASN A 107 13.42 3.38 -1.07
C ASN A 107 12.01 3.99 -1.12
N ALA A 108 11.53 4.47 0.02
CA ALA A 108 10.19 5.05 0.18
C ALA A 108 10.06 6.50 -0.32
N THR A 109 11.09 7.09 -0.92
CA THR A 109 11.14 8.53 -1.27
C THR A 109 10.04 9.02 -2.23
N GLY A 110 9.22 8.12 -2.79
CA GLY A 110 8.00 8.46 -3.53
C GLY A 110 6.69 8.44 -2.73
N GLN A 111 6.63 7.77 -1.57
CA GLN A 111 5.39 7.57 -0.79
C GLN A 111 5.22 8.53 0.39
N GLU A 112 6.30 9.04 0.97
CA GLU A 112 6.22 9.99 2.10
C GLU A 112 5.49 11.30 1.73
N LYS A 113 5.58 11.73 0.46
CA LYS A 113 4.88 12.94 -0.02
C LYS A 113 3.37 12.81 0.02
N TYR A 114 2.86 11.58 0.06
CA TYR A 114 1.45 11.31 -0.16
C TYR A 114 0.80 10.56 1.01
N HIS A 115 1.47 10.19 2.11
CA HIS A 115 0.82 9.42 3.18
C HIS A 115 -0.49 10.08 3.69
N VAL A 116 -1.65 9.43 3.49
CA VAL A 116 -2.96 9.95 3.92
C VAL A 116 -3.08 9.71 5.42
N SER A 117 -2.65 10.70 6.20
CA SER A 117 -2.79 10.65 7.66
C SER A 117 -4.28 10.69 8.06
N ARG A 118 -4.61 10.04 9.18
CA ARG A 118 -5.97 9.95 9.75
C ARG A 118 -6.69 11.30 9.85
N ASP A 119 -5.97 12.37 10.15
CA ASP A 119 -6.54 13.71 10.35
C ASP A 119 -6.74 14.48 9.03
N LYS A 120 -6.25 13.91 7.91
CA LYS A 120 -6.36 14.44 6.55
C LYS A 120 -7.48 13.79 5.73
N VAL A 121 -8.45 13.14 6.35
CA VAL A 121 -9.64 12.59 5.65
C VAL A 121 -10.89 13.32 6.15
N ILE A 122 -11.85 13.60 5.27
CA ILE A 122 -13.13 14.24 5.63
C ILE A 122 -14.29 13.67 4.79
N LEU A 123 -15.41 13.37 5.47
CA LEU A 123 -16.66 13.01 4.80
C LEU A 123 -17.42 14.29 4.44
N ILE A 124 -17.87 14.39 3.19
CA ILE A 124 -18.73 15.45 2.69
C ILE A 124 -20.15 14.89 2.52
N LYS A 125 -21.11 15.47 3.24
CA LYS A 125 -22.53 15.08 3.21
C LYS A 125 -23.30 15.82 2.12
N GLU A 126 -22.76 15.80 0.90
CA GLU A 126 -23.42 16.33 -0.29
C GLU A 126 -23.60 15.18 -1.30
N SER A 127 -24.78 15.06 -1.90
CA SER A 127 -25.04 14.03 -2.91
C SER A 127 -24.60 14.52 -4.28
N LYS A 128 -23.50 13.97 -4.81
CA LYS A 128 -22.87 14.36 -6.07
C LYS A 128 -22.49 13.15 -6.92
N THR A 129 -22.42 13.35 -8.23
CA THR A 129 -21.78 12.39 -9.15
C THR A 129 -20.29 12.27 -8.85
N TRP A 130 -19.65 11.21 -9.35
CA TRP A 130 -18.24 10.98 -9.07
C TRP A 130 -17.36 12.13 -9.59
N ASP A 131 -17.60 12.62 -10.81
CA ASP A 131 -16.84 13.74 -11.39
C ASP A 131 -17.11 15.08 -10.65
N GLU A 132 -18.34 15.31 -10.19
CA GLU A 132 -18.68 16.48 -9.34
C GLU A 132 -18.00 16.40 -7.96
N ALA A 133 -17.96 15.22 -7.36
CA ALA A 133 -17.30 14.97 -6.08
C ALA A 133 -15.77 15.14 -6.20
N LEU A 134 -15.17 14.64 -7.29
CA LEU A 134 -13.77 14.84 -7.62
C LEU A 134 -13.42 16.33 -7.72
N THR A 135 -14.20 17.07 -8.51
CA THR A 135 -14.04 18.52 -8.67
C THR A 135 -14.16 19.22 -7.32
N TYR A 136 -15.16 18.89 -6.51
CA TYR A 136 -15.33 19.47 -5.19
C TYR A 136 -14.12 19.24 -4.29
N CYS A 137 -13.63 18.00 -4.21
CA CYS A 137 -12.47 17.69 -3.36
C CYS A 137 -11.22 18.42 -3.83
N ARG A 138 -11.01 18.60 -5.13
CA ARG A 138 -9.86 19.34 -5.67
C ARG A 138 -9.95 20.85 -5.46
N GLU A 139 -11.16 21.41 -5.45
CA GLU A 139 -11.38 22.84 -5.23
C GLU A 139 -11.35 23.23 -3.75
N LYS A 140 -11.86 22.36 -2.86
CA LYS A 140 -12.05 22.66 -1.43
C LYS A 140 -11.05 21.97 -0.52
N HIS A 141 -10.45 20.89 -0.99
CA HIS A 141 -9.53 20.03 -0.25
C HIS A 141 -8.35 19.66 -1.15
N HIS A 142 -7.88 18.40 -1.13
CA HIS A 142 -6.81 17.94 -2.00
C HIS A 142 -7.31 17.09 -3.17
N ASP A 143 -7.93 15.94 -2.87
CA ASP A 143 -8.49 15.04 -3.89
C ASP A 143 -9.53 14.10 -3.27
N LEU A 144 -10.22 13.29 -4.07
CA LEU A 144 -10.99 12.16 -3.54
C LEU A 144 -10.05 11.16 -2.84
N VAL A 145 -10.53 10.56 -1.75
CA VAL A 145 -9.70 9.70 -0.92
C VAL A 145 -9.24 8.46 -1.69
N SER A 146 -7.97 8.11 -1.51
CA SER A 146 -7.39 6.85 -1.97
C SER A 146 -7.05 5.99 -0.76
N ILE A 147 -7.19 4.67 -0.91
CA ILE A 147 -6.92 3.71 0.15
C ILE A 147 -5.88 2.73 -0.37
N THR A 148 -4.67 2.82 0.17
CA THR A 148 -3.53 2.02 -0.31
C THR A 148 -3.05 0.96 0.67
N ASP A 149 -3.64 0.90 1.86
CA ASP A 149 -3.28 -0.05 2.92
C ASP A 149 -4.44 -0.28 3.91
N SER A 150 -4.34 -1.33 4.71
CA SER A 150 -5.34 -1.76 5.71
C SER A 150 -5.58 -0.70 6.80
N HIS A 151 -4.54 0.06 7.15
CA HIS A 151 -4.61 1.13 8.13
C HIS A 151 -5.49 2.28 7.60
N GLN A 152 -5.23 2.79 6.40
CA GLN A 152 -6.09 3.78 5.74
C GLN A 152 -7.54 3.31 5.63
N GLN A 153 -7.76 2.05 5.21
CA GLN A 153 -9.11 1.46 5.15
C GLN A 153 -9.85 1.60 6.48
N ARG A 154 -9.20 1.25 7.60
CA ARG A 154 -9.80 1.28 8.94
C ARG A 154 -10.36 2.66 9.29
N TRP A 155 -9.66 3.75 8.97
CA TRP A 155 -10.09 5.10 9.31
C TRP A 155 -11.09 5.67 8.30
N VAL A 156 -10.92 5.39 7.02
CA VAL A 156 -11.86 5.83 5.98
C VAL A 156 -13.22 5.16 6.18
N GLU A 157 -13.25 3.87 6.53
CA GLU A 157 -14.47 3.14 6.89
C GLU A 157 -15.19 3.79 8.09
N LYS A 158 -14.44 4.21 9.12
CA LYS A 158 -15.04 4.95 10.26
C LYS A 158 -15.72 6.25 9.82
N ARG A 159 -15.22 6.92 8.79
CA ARG A 159 -15.87 8.12 8.22
C ARG A 159 -17.04 7.75 7.33
N ALA A 160 -16.95 6.69 6.52
CA ALA A 160 -18.05 6.21 5.69
C ALA A 160 -19.29 5.87 6.53
N LYS A 161 -19.12 5.26 7.73
CA LYS A 161 -20.22 4.97 8.67
C LYS A 161 -21.03 6.19 9.10
N MET A 162 -20.49 7.40 8.98
CA MET A 162 -21.16 8.65 9.33
C MET A 162 -22.02 9.22 8.19
N ALA A 163 -21.98 8.59 6.99
CA ALA A 163 -22.74 9.02 5.82
C ALA A 163 -24.21 8.60 5.91
N ASP A 164 -25.06 9.43 5.29
CA ASP A 164 -26.49 9.20 5.23
C ASP A 164 -26.87 8.35 3.99
N THR A 165 -26.08 8.42 2.91
CA THR A 165 -26.18 7.53 1.76
C THR A 165 -25.66 6.13 2.08
N GLU A 166 -26.21 5.11 1.41
CA GLU A 166 -25.77 3.71 1.58
C GLU A 166 -24.30 3.50 1.19
N PHE A 167 -23.86 4.25 0.18
CA PHE A 167 -22.52 4.22 -0.38
C PHE A 167 -21.85 5.59 -0.26
N VAL A 168 -20.52 5.61 -0.32
CA VAL A 168 -19.71 6.83 -0.43
C VAL A 168 -18.69 6.71 -1.55
N TRP A 169 -18.48 7.78 -2.32
CA TRP A 169 -17.46 7.79 -3.39
C TRP A 169 -16.04 7.73 -2.83
N LEU A 170 -15.21 6.94 -3.51
CA LEU A 170 -13.77 6.89 -3.38
C LEU A 170 -13.11 7.45 -4.64
N GLY A 171 -11.81 7.76 -4.56
CA GLY A 171 -11.04 8.30 -5.69
C GLY A 171 -10.63 7.28 -6.74
N MET A 172 -11.24 6.09 -6.81
CA MET A 172 -10.87 5.06 -7.78
C MET A 172 -11.90 4.98 -8.90
N ARG A 173 -11.40 4.96 -10.14
CA ARG A 173 -12.21 4.93 -11.36
C ARG A 173 -11.70 3.86 -12.32
N TYR A 174 -12.62 3.28 -13.09
CA TYR A 174 -12.29 2.38 -14.17
C TYR A 174 -12.02 3.13 -15.47
N THR A 175 -10.94 2.77 -16.17
CA THR A 175 -10.66 3.26 -17.52
C THR A 175 -10.76 2.12 -18.54
N CYS A 176 -11.66 2.28 -19.51
CA CYS A 176 -11.84 1.27 -20.56
C CYS A 176 -10.71 1.21 -21.57
N THR A 177 -9.97 2.30 -21.75
CA THR A 177 -8.85 2.31 -22.71
C THR A 177 -7.67 1.48 -22.24
N LEU A 178 -7.51 1.34 -20.91
CA LEU A 178 -6.43 0.60 -20.28
C LEU A 178 -6.93 -0.66 -19.54
N ASP A 179 -8.23 -0.91 -19.55
CA ASP A 179 -8.89 -2.04 -18.88
C ASP A 179 -8.46 -2.22 -17.41
N LEU A 180 -8.36 -1.10 -16.68
CA LEU A 180 -7.83 -1.10 -15.30
C LEU A 180 -8.53 -0.09 -14.39
N TRP A 181 -8.43 -0.36 -13.09
CA TRP A 181 -8.78 0.56 -12.01
C TRP A 181 -7.55 1.36 -11.59
N PHE A 182 -7.71 2.65 -11.34
CA PHE A 182 -6.65 3.50 -10.81
C PHE A 182 -7.20 4.54 -9.84
N TRP A 183 -6.34 4.96 -8.91
CA TRP A 183 -6.61 6.08 -8.03
C TRP A 183 -6.31 7.40 -8.74
N VAL A 184 -7.22 8.38 -8.63
CA VAL A 184 -7.03 9.75 -9.15
C VAL A 184 -5.89 10.51 -8.50
N SER A 185 -5.40 10.03 -7.36
CA SER A 185 -4.24 10.60 -6.66
C SER A 185 -2.89 10.12 -7.20
N ASP A 186 -2.90 9.44 -8.36
CA ASP A 186 -1.74 8.79 -8.98
C ASP A 186 -1.09 7.70 -8.11
N ARG A 187 -1.83 7.21 -7.11
CA ARG A 187 -1.39 6.10 -6.27
C ARG A 187 -1.59 4.77 -6.95
N LEU A 188 -0.69 3.87 -6.61
CA LEU A 188 -0.78 2.46 -6.99
C LEU A 188 -1.95 1.80 -6.25
N VAL A 189 -2.68 0.95 -6.96
CA VAL A 189 -3.73 0.10 -6.40
C VAL A 189 -3.06 -1.13 -5.79
N CYS A 190 -2.69 -1.03 -4.52
CA CYS A 190 -1.93 -2.08 -3.80
C CYS A 190 -2.75 -2.86 -2.77
N TYR A 191 -3.95 -2.36 -2.51
CA TYR A 191 -4.85 -2.85 -1.50
C TYR A 191 -6.26 -2.77 -2.08
N ASP A 192 -7.06 -3.80 -1.84
CA ASP A 192 -8.46 -3.80 -2.22
C ASP A 192 -9.32 -4.52 -1.18
N LYS A 193 -10.60 -4.15 -1.17
CA LYS A 193 -11.62 -4.73 -0.30
C LYS A 193 -12.94 -4.90 -1.07
N TRP A 194 -12.85 -5.34 -2.33
CA TRP A 194 -14.01 -5.53 -3.20
C TRP A 194 -14.94 -6.61 -2.65
N ALA A 195 -16.25 -6.34 -2.58
CA ALA A 195 -17.24 -7.32 -2.12
C ALA A 195 -17.39 -8.51 -3.09
N GLN A 196 -17.29 -8.24 -4.40
CA GLN A 196 -17.32 -9.25 -5.45
C GLN A 196 -16.67 -8.71 -6.72
N GLN A 197 -15.76 -9.49 -7.32
CA GLN A 197 -15.13 -9.14 -8.60
C GLN A 197 -16.05 -9.54 -9.76
N GLU A 198 -16.83 -8.58 -10.23
CA GLU A 198 -17.56 -8.68 -11.49
C GLU A 198 -16.85 -7.84 -12.57
N THR A 199 -16.97 -8.22 -13.85
CA THR A 199 -16.39 -7.49 -14.98
C THR A 199 -16.73 -5.99 -14.95
N ALA A 200 -15.71 -5.13 -14.86
CA ALA A 200 -15.92 -3.69 -14.84
C ALA A 200 -16.28 -3.18 -16.24
N GLU A 201 -17.21 -2.24 -16.30
CA GLU A 201 -17.66 -1.60 -17.55
C GLU A 201 -17.26 -0.13 -17.56
N CYS A 202 -17.37 0.52 -18.71
CA CYS A 202 -17.09 1.95 -18.83
C CYS A 202 -18.03 2.79 -17.97
N GLY A 203 -17.51 3.90 -17.45
CA GLY A 203 -18.28 4.80 -16.59
C GLY A 203 -18.52 4.23 -15.19
N MET A 204 -17.67 3.30 -14.73
CA MET A 204 -17.74 2.77 -13.37
C MET A 204 -16.72 3.45 -12.46
N ALA A 205 -17.16 3.76 -11.25
CA ALA A 205 -16.33 4.29 -10.18
C ALA A 205 -16.51 3.48 -8.89
N ALA A 206 -15.50 3.52 -8.02
CA ALA A 206 -15.48 2.79 -6.78
C ALA A 206 -16.25 3.55 -5.69
N VAL A 207 -17.13 2.84 -5.01
CA VAL A 207 -17.77 3.28 -3.77
C VAL A 207 -17.39 2.36 -2.62
N MET A 208 -17.39 2.91 -1.41
CA MET A 208 -17.40 2.12 -0.19
C MET A 208 -18.83 2.06 0.35
N LYS A 209 -19.31 0.86 0.66
CA LYS A 209 -20.52 0.69 1.45
C LYS A 209 -20.21 1.07 2.91
N ARG A 210 -21.22 1.49 3.68
CA ARG A 210 -20.99 1.94 5.08
C ARG A 210 -20.35 0.89 6.01
N ASP A 211 -20.44 -0.39 5.68
CA ASP A 211 -19.78 -1.50 6.41
C ASP A 211 -18.33 -1.75 5.96
N GLY A 212 -17.85 -1.06 4.92
CA GLY A 212 -16.45 -0.97 4.54
C GLY A 212 -16.06 -1.71 3.27
N GLU A 213 -16.92 -2.57 2.72
CA GLU A 213 -16.65 -3.26 1.46
C GLU A 213 -16.77 -2.31 0.27
N TRP A 214 -15.98 -2.56 -0.77
CA TRP A 214 -15.96 -1.74 -1.98
C TRP A 214 -16.85 -2.35 -3.06
N HIS A 215 -17.60 -1.50 -3.74
CA HIS A 215 -18.44 -1.86 -4.87
C HIS A 215 -18.19 -0.92 -6.03
N LYS A 216 -18.53 -1.36 -7.24
CA LYS A 216 -18.58 -0.50 -8.42
C LYS A 216 -20.00 0.07 -8.59
N LYS A 217 -20.08 1.33 -8.98
CA LYS A 217 -21.32 2.04 -9.30
C LYS A 217 -21.12 2.90 -10.55
N ALA A 218 -22.21 3.21 -11.24
CA ALA A 218 -22.13 4.10 -12.39
C ALA A 218 -21.74 5.51 -11.91
N ASP A 219 -20.79 6.14 -12.60
CA ASP A 219 -20.19 7.41 -12.19
C ASP A 219 -21.18 8.60 -12.19
N ASN A 220 -22.34 8.43 -12.81
CA ASN A 220 -23.47 9.34 -12.83
C ASN A 220 -24.45 9.19 -11.64
N GLU A 221 -24.31 8.16 -10.81
CA GLU A 221 -25.07 8.03 -9.57
C GLU A 221 -24.64 9.09 -8.55
N LYS A 222 -25.47 9.38 -7.55
CA LYS A 222 -25.16 10.43 -6.57
C LYS A 222 -25.05 9.89 -5.15
N PHE A 223 -23.87 10.06 -4.57
CA PHE A 223 -23.57 9.63 -3.21
C PHE A 223 -22.84 10.73 -2.43
N HIS A 224 -22.80 10.59 -1.11
CA HIS A 224 -21.81 11.30 -0.30
C HIS A 224 -20.41 10.84 -0.68
N PHE A 225 -19.38 11.59 -0.31
CA PHE A 225 -18.03 11.31 -0.77
C PHE A 225 -16.99 11.70 0.28
N ILE A 226 -15.82 11.08 0.19
CA ILE A 226 -14.74 11.30 1.15
C ILE A 226 -13.56 11.96 0.42
N CYS A 227 -13.14 13.12 0.92
CA CYS A 227 -11.96 13.82 0.42
C CYS A 227 -10.74 13.56 1.31
N ALA A 228 -9.57 13.56 0.67
CA ALA A 228 -8.29 13.79 1.31
C ALA A 228 -7.99 15.30 1.42
N LYS A 229 -7.31 15.72 2.48
CA LYS A 229 -6.86 17.09 2.74
C LYS A 229 -5.36 17.24 2.52
#